data_AF-A0A7X7MYE0-F1
#
_entry.id   AF-A0A7X7MYE0-F1
#
_cell.length_a   1.000
_cell.length_b   1.000
_cell.length_c   1.000
_cell.angle_alpha   90.00
_cell.angle_beta   90.00
_cell.angle_gamma   90.00
#
_symmetry.space_group_name_H-M   'P 1'
#
loop_
_entity.id
_entity.type
_entity.pdbx_description
1 polymer ?
#
loop_
_entity_poly.entity_id
_entity_poly.type
_entity_poly.pdbx_seq_one_letter_code
_entity_poly.pdbx_strand_id
1 'polypeptide(L)' 'CAIAEGVEHEKQMQYLKNNKCDKVQGYFISKPLDAEEAIEFLINYNKYSIGIEGKKGISE' A
#
# COMPACT_ATOMS: atom_id res chain seq x y z
N CYS A 1 -11.36 -5.20 16.19
CA CYS A 1 -10.48 -4.65 15.13
C CYS A 1 -11.36 -4.35 13.93
N ALA A 2 -11.40 -3.10 13.47
CA ALA A 2 -12.17 -2.68 12.30
C ALA A 2 -11.23 -2.29 11.16
N ILE A 3 -11.68 -2.44 9.92
CA ILE A 3 -10.98 -1.98 8.72
C ILE A 3 -11.79 -0.84 8.13
N ALA A 4 -11.15 0.29 7.83
CA ALA A 4 -11.78 1.37 7.08
C ALA A 4 -11.59 1.12 5.58
N GLU A 5 -12.67 0.82 4.87
CA GLU A 5 -12.69 0.56 3.43
C GLU A 5 -13.05 1.83 2.64
N GLY A 6 -12.60 1.91 1.38
CA GLY A 6 -12.89 3.05 0.49
C GLY A 6 -12.02 4.29 0.73
N VAL A 7 -10.78 4.13 1.21
CA VAL A 7 -9.83 5.24 1.38
C VAL A 7 -9.18 5.60 0.04
N GLU A 8 -9.39 6.82 -0.44
CA GLU A 8 -8.95 7.28 -1.76
C GLU A 8 -8.05 8.52 -1.71
N HIS A 9 -8.11 9.29 -0.63
CA HIS A 9 -7.41 10.56 -0.48
C HIS A 9 -6.63 10.65 0.83
N GLU A 10 -5.53 11.42 0.81
CA GLU A 10 -4.67 11.63 1.97
C GLU A 10 -5.44 12.17 3.19
N LYS A 11 -6.40 13.07 2.98
CA LYS A 11 -7.24 13.60 4.08
C LYS A 11 -7.98 12.52 4.86
N GLN A 12 -8.45 11.46 4.17
CA GLN A 12 -9.15 10.34 4.81
C GLN A 12 -8.16 9.49 5.60
N MET A 13 -6.98 9.23 5.02
CA MET A 13 -5.89 8.52 5.70
C MET A 13 -5.48 9.24 7.00
N GLN A 14 -5.27 10.56 6.94
CA GLN A 14 -4.89 11.35 8.12
C GLN A 14 -5.99 11.33 9.19
N TYR A 15 -7.25 11.45 8.80
CA TYR A 15 -8.38 11.34 9.72
C TYR A 15 -8.38 9.97 10.43
N LEU A 16 -8.25 8.88 9.68
CA LEU A 16 -8.26 7.52 10.21
C LEU A 16 -7.06 7.25 11.14
N LYS A 17 -5.88 7.74 10.77
CA LYS A 17 -4.66 7.67 11.60
C LYS A 17 -4.84 8.39 12.93
N ASN A 18 -5.40 9.61 12.92
CA ASN A 18 -5.65 10.39 14.14
C ASN A 18 -6.70 9.74 15.05
N ASN A 19 -7.64 9.00 14.47
CA ASN A 19 -8.65 8.24 15.20
C ASN A 19 -8.21 6.80 15.55
N LYS A 20 -6.91 6.48 15.40
CA LYS A 20 -6.33 5.18 15.76
C LYS A 20 -6.98 4.00 15.02
N CYS A 21 -7.34 4.19 13.75
CA CYS A 21 -7.73 3.08 12.89
C CYS A 21 -6.47 2.34 12.44
N ASP A 22 -6.35 1.07 12.84
CA ASP A 22 -5.13 0.27 12.60
C ASP A 22 -5.02 -0.29 11.17
N LYS A 23 -6.15 -0.40 10.45
CA LYS A 23 -6.25 -1.08 9.17
C LYS A 23 -7.13 -0.31 8.20
N VAL A 24 -6.65 -0.17 6.98
CA VAL A 24 -7.31 0.59 5.92
C VAL A 24 -7.22 -0.17 4.60
N GLN A 25 -8.23 -0.01 3.75
CA GLN A 25 -8.28 -0.52 2.40
C GLN A 25 -8.86 0.56 1.47
N GLY A 26 -8.26 0.73 0.30
CA GLY A 26 -8.80 1.62 -0.73
C GLY A 26 -7.75 2.02 -1.74
N TYR A 27 -8.18 2.76 -2.77
CA TYR A 27 -7.35 3.10 -3.93
C TYR A 27 -6.19 4.03 -3.59
N PHE A 28 -6.21 4.65 -2.41
CA PHE A 28 -5.07 5.39 -1.88
C PHE A 28 -3.85 4.49 -1.64
N ILE A 29 -4.07 3.21 -1.29
CA ILE A 29 -2.99 2.22 -1.13
C ILE A 29 -2.71 1.52 -2.46
N SER A 30 -3.74 0.92 -3.05
CA SER A 30 -3.68 0.26 -4.35
C SER A 30 -5.09 0.06 -4.90
N LYS A 31 -5.21 -0.02 -6.22
CA LYS A 31 -6.41 -0.61 -6.86
C LYS A 31 -6.46 -2.13 -6.56
N PRO A 32 -7.62 -2.79 -6.75
CA PRO A 32 -7.68 -4.24 -6.81
C PRO A 32 -6.70 -4.73 -7.88
N LEU A 33 -5.90 -5.72 -7.51
CA LEU A 33 -4.86 -6.30 -8.35
C LEU A 33 -5.24 -7.73 -8.68
N ASP A 34 -4.76 -8.24 -9.81
CA ASP A 34 -4.78 -9.68 -10.06
C ASP A 34 -3.72 -10.41 -9.21
N ALA A 35 -3.64 -11.73 -9.36
CA ALA A 35 -2.79 -12.56 -8.52
C ALA A 35 -1.29 -12.23 -8.74
N GLU A 36 -0.88 -12.08 -9.99
CA GLU A 36 0.48 -11.80 -10.39
C GLU A 36 0.91 -10.40 -9.90
N GLU A 37 0.08 -9.38 -10.13
CA GLU A 37 0.30 -8.01 -9.68
C GLU A 37 0.34 -7.91 -8.15
N ALA A 38 -0.50 -8.66 -7.44
CA ALA A 38 -0.49 -8.68 -5.97
C ALA A 38 0.81 -9.27 -5.40
N ILE A 39 1.36 -10.32 -6.03
CA ILE A 39 2.66 -10.89 -5.64
C ILE A 39 3.76 -9.86 -5.86
N GLU A 40 3.79 -9.20 -7.02
CA GLU A 40 4.78 -8.16 -7.31
C GLU A 40 4.66 -6.99 -6.32
N PHE A 41 3.45 -6.54 -6.03
CA PHE A 41 3.17 -5.50 -5.05
C PHE A 41 3.77 -5.86 -3.68
N LEU A 42 3.54 -7.08 -3.18
CA LEU A 42 4.08 -7.54 -1.90
C LEU A 42 5.61 -7.62 -1.88
N ILE A 43 6.22 -8.12 -2.97
CA ILE A 43 7.69 -8.20 -3.09
C ILE A 43 8.31 -6.80 -3.06
N ASN A 44 7.73 -5.86 -3.81
CA ASN A 44 8.24 -4.50 -3.90
C ASN A 44 7.97 -3.69 -2.62
N TYR A 45 6.84 -3.91 -1.95
CA TYR A 45 6.52 -3.27 -0.67
C TYR A 45 7.55 -3.63 0.43
N ASN A 46 8.05 -4.88 0.40
CA ASN A 46 9.04 -5.31 1.37
C ASN A 46 10.42 -4.68 1.11
N LYS A 47 10.83 -4.45 -0.15
CA LYS A 47 12.14 -3.84 -0.48
C LYS A 47 12.39 -2.51 0.24
N TYR A 48 11.37 -1.66 0.36
CA TYR A 48 11.46 -0.37 1.08
C TYR A 48 11.53 -0.53 2.61
N SER A 49 11.06 -1.65 3.15
CA SER A 49 11.04 -1.94 4.59
C SER A 49 12.36 -2.55 5.10
N ILE A 50 13.14 -3.20 4.23
CA ILE A 50 14.43 -3.83 4.55
C ILE A 50 15.66 -2.97 4.17
N GLY A 51 15.47 -1.72 3.73
CA GLY A 51 16.59 -0.82 3.41
C GLY A 51 17.49 -1.31 2.27
N ILE A 52 16.99 -2.20 1.42
CA ILE A 52 17.71 -2.62 0.22
C ILE A 52 17.37 -1.59 -0.85
N GLU A 53 18.32 -0.70 -1.17
CA GLU A 53 18.27 0.12 -2.37
C GLU A 53 18.11 -0.82 -3.57
N GLY A 54 16.87 -0.94 -4.06
CA GLY A 54 16.57 -1.76 -5.22
C GLY A 54 17.39 -1.25 -6.38
N LYS A 55 18.29 -2.11 -6.91
CA LYS A 55 18.93 -1.88 -8.20
C LYS A 55 17.84 -1.47 -9.20
N LYS A 56 17.93 -0.24 -9.69
CA LYS A 56 17.18 0.22 -10.84
C LYS A 56 17.65 -0.60 -12.05
N GLY A 57 16.75 -1.38 -12.64
CA GLY A 57 16.93 -2.04 -13.92
C GLY A 57 15.85 -3.08 -14.17
N ILE A 58 15.24 -3.19 -15.36
CA ILE A 58 15.34 -2.41 -16.61
C ILE A 58 14.09 -2.81 -17.45
N SER A 59 13.51 -1.86 -18.17
CA SER A 59 12.93 -2.06 -19.51
C SER A 59 13.01 -0.67 -20.16
N GLU A 60 13.91 -0.39 -21.10
CA GLU A 60 14.07 -1.00 -22.43
C GLU A 60 14.81 -2.33 -22.52
#